data_AF-A0A432VQP0-F1
#
_entry.id   AF-A0A432VQP0-F1
#
_cell.length_a   1.000
_cell.length_b   1.000
_cell.length_c   1.000
_cell.angle_alpha   90.00
_cell.angle_beta   90.00
_cell.angle_gamma   90.00
#
_symmetry.space_group_name_H-M   'P 1'
#
loop_
_entity.id
_entity.type
_entity.pdbx_description
1 polymer ?
#
loop_
_entity_poly.entity_id
_entity_poly.type
_entity_poly.pdbx_seq_one_letter_code
_entity_poly.pdbx_strand_id
1 'polypeptide(L)'
;MKSEGTEKIAFEHRQTFIEEGVRLEIVVTELRKDEWSLSVVNEIGVASNWNEFFESKDRAVETALDAIREEGVKQFLDIEGFEYLQDDHHDV
;
A
#
# COMPACT_ATOMS: atom_id res chain seq x y z
N MET A 1 -26.51 27.87 5.41
CA MET A 1 -25.98 26.80 6.28
C MET A 1 -24.68 26.34 5.66
N LYS A 2 -23.55 26.53 6.35
CA LYS A 2 -22.27 25.95 5.90
C LYS A 2 -22.24 24.53 6.45
N SER A 3 -22.31 23.54 5.58
CA SER A 3 -22.03 22.16 5.93
C SER A 3 -20.52 22.08 6.18
N GLU A 4 -20.13 22.04 7.44
CA GLU A 4 -18.76 21.72 7.81
C GLU A 4 -18.50 20.28 7.38
N GLY A 5 -17.60 20.12 6.41
CA GLY A 5 -17.09 18.81 6.04
C GLY A 5 -16.35 18.26 7.25
N THR A 6 -16.97 17.32 7.97
CA THR A 6 -16.24 16.47 8.90
C THR A 6 -15.31 15.62 8.08
N GLU A 7 -14.06 16.06 7.96
CA GLU A 7 -12.92 15.24 7.58
C GLU A 7 -12.89 14.09 8.60
N LYS A 8 -13.46 12.93 8.23
CA LYS A 8 -13.26 11.71 9.00
C LYS A 8 -11.76 11.48 8.96
N ILE A 9 -11.10 11.66 10.09
CA ILE A 9 -9.70 11.29 10.25
C ILE A 9 -9.67 9.77 10.05
N ALA A 10 -9.28 9.33 8.85
CA ALA A 10 -9.00 7.92 8.62
C ALA A 10 -7.80 7.57 9.50
N PHE A 11 -7.93 6.54 10.33
CA PHE A 11 -6.80 6.07 11.12
C PHE A 11 -5.87 5.32 10.18
N GLU A 12 -4.68 5.87 9.94
CA GLU A 12 -3.66 5.26 9.11
C GLU A 12 -2.52 4.74 9.99
N HIS A 13 -2.09 3.52 9.70
CA HIS A 13 -0.90 2.91 10.27
C HIS A 13 0.10 2.61 9.15
N ARG A 14 1.34 3.07 9.33
CA ARG A 14 2.45 2.80 8.43
C ARG A 14 3.53 2.01 9.16
N GLN A 15 3.99 0.94 8.54
CA GLN A 15 5.10 0.12 9.02
C GLN A 15 6.10 -0.09 7.89
N THR A 16 7.35 0.30 8.10
CA THR A 16 8.43 0.01 7.16
C THR A 16 8.94 -1.42 7.36
N PHE A 17 9.09 -2.14 6.26
CA PHE A 17 9.69 -3.46 6.19
C PHE A 17 10.92 -3.42 5.27
N ILE A 18 12.04 -3.99 5.71
CA ILE A 18 13.29 -4.02 4.94
C ILE A 18 13.82 -5.44 4.94
N GLU A 19 13.97 -6.02 3.75
CA GLU A 19 14.51 -7.36 3.56
C GLU A 19 15.24 -7.42 2.21
N GLU A 20 16.36 -8.14 2.14
CA GLU A 20 17.23 -8.23 0.95
C GLU A 20 17.67 -6.86 0.35
N GLY A 21 17.67 -5.80 1.16
CA GLY A 21 17.98 -4.44 0.70
C GLY A 21 16.81 -3.71 0.03
N VAL A 22 15.65 -4.35 -0.10
CA VAL A 22 14.41 -3.77 -0.59
C VAL A 22 13.65 -3.12 0.56
N ARG A 23 13.17 -1.89 0.37
CA ARG A 23 12.32 -1.18 1.32
C ARG A 23 10.87 -1.18 0.85
N LEU A 24 10.00 -1.76 1.67
CA LEU A 24 8.55 -1.72 1.51
C LEU A 24 7.90 -0.96 2.66
N GLU A 25 6.74 -0.38 2.40
CA GLU A 25 5.92 0.30 3.38
C GLU A 25 4.53 -0.33 3.41
N ILE A 26 4.21 -0.99 4.52
CA ILE A 26 2.89 -1.54 4.78
C ILE A 26 2.02 -0.38 5.28
N VAL A 27 0.97 -0.06 4.54
CA VAL A 27 0.01 0.99 4.84
C VAL A 27 -1.34 0.35 5.10
N VAL A 28 -1.89 0.58 6.30
CA VAL A 28 -3.20 0.09 6.69
C VAL A 28 -4.08 1.27 7.07
N THR A 29 -5.27 1.39 6.49
CA THR A 29 -6.15 2.53 6.69
C THR A 29 -7.53 2.08 7.13
N GLU A 30 -8.03 2.61 8.24
CA GLU A 30 -9.41 2.43 8.66
C GLU A 30 -10.32 3.30 7.79
N LEU A 31 -11.07 2.67 6.89
CA LEU A 31 -12.01 3.36 6.01
C LEU A 31 -13.33 3.64 6.73
N ARG A 32 -13.75 2.68 7.55
CA ARG A 32 -14.94 2.72 8.41
C ARG A 32 -14.65 1.90 9.66
N LYS A 33 -15.51 2.04 10.67
CA LYS A 33 -15.38 1.28 11.91
C LYS A 33 -15.20 -0.21 11.62
N ASP A 34 -14.08 -0.77 12.07
CA ASP A 34 -13.72 -2.19 11.92
C ASP A 34 -13.55 -2.65 10.45
N GLU A 35 -13.34 -1.70 9.50
CA GLU A 35 -13.13 -1.97 8.07
C GLU A 35 -11.79 -1.33 7.63
N TRP A 36 -10.77 -2.17 7.53
CA TRP A 36 -9.39 -1.75 7.24
C TRP A 36 -8.99 -2.15 5.81
N SER A 37 -8.40 -1.22 5.06
CA SER A 37 -7.73 -1.51 3.79
C SER A 37 -6.24 -1.76 4.01
N LEU A 38 -5.63 -2.52 3.10
CA LEU A 38 -4.20 -2.82 3.09
C LEU A 38 -3.58 -2.45 1.75
N SER A 39 -2.45 -1.77 1.81
CA SER A 39 -1.57 -1.51 0.68
C SER A 39 -0.12 -1.75 1.08
N VAL A 40 0.67 -2.32 0.18
CA VAL A 40 2.14 -2.38 0.30
C VAL A 40 2.72 -1.48 -0.77
N VAL A 41 3.48 -0.48 -0.33
CA VAL A 41 4.07 0.56 -1.19
C VAL A 41 5.56 0.34 -1.27
N ASN A 42 6.13 0.34 -2.47
CA ASN A 42 7.57 0.24 -2.66
C ASN A 42 8.25 1.62 -2.66
N GLU A 43 9.58 1.63 -2.79
CA GLU A 43 10.40 2.84 -2.71
C GLU A 43 10.09 3.90 -3.80
N ILE A 44 9.54 3.48 -4.93
CA ILE A 44 9.14 4.37 -6.04
C ILE A 44 7.67 4.80 -5.96
N GLY A 45 6.93 4.37 -4.93
CA GLY A 45 5.55 4.76 -4.69
C GLY A 45 4.50 3.89 -5.39
N VAL A 46 4.89 2.77 -6.02
CA VAL A 46 3.93 1.79 -6.55
C VAL A 46 3.31 1.02 -5.40
N ALA A 47 1.98 0.89 -5.41
CA ALA A 47 1.21 0.27 -4.36
C ALA A 47 0.53 -1.01 -4.84
N SER A 48 0.86 -2.14 -4.21
CA SER A 48 0.08 -3.37 -4.28
C SER A 48 -1.09 -3.26 -3.31
N ASN A 49 -2.31 -3.31 -3.82
CA ASN A 49 -3.53 -3.12 -3.03
C ASN A 49 -4.30 -4.41 -2.91
N TRP A 50 -4.81 -4.68 -1.71
CA TRP A 50 -5.75 -5.76 -1.49
C TRP A 50 -7.16 -5.28 -1.80
N ASN A 51 -7.92 -6.09 -2.55
CA ASN A 51 -9.33 -5.80 -2.87
C ASN A 51 -10.27 -6.11 -1.69
N GLU A 52 -9.77 -6.79 -0.68
CA GLU A 52 -10.51 -7.22 0.51
C GLU A 52 -10.33 -6.21 1.65
N PHE A 53 -11.30 -6.18 2.57
CA PHE A 53 -11.18 -5.44 3.82
C PHE A 53 -10.92 -6.38 4.99
N PHE A 54 -10.18 -5.88 5.97
CA PHE A 54 -9.82 -6.63 7.17
C PHE A 54 -10.60 -6.10 8.38
N GLU A 55 -10.94 -7.01 9.29
CA GLU A 55 -11.66 -6.71 10.53
C GLU A 55 -10.82 -5.94 11.55
N SER A 56 -9.49 -5.95 11.39
CA SER A 56 -8.58 -5.23 12.26
C SER A 56 -7.29 -4.82 11.54
N LYS A 57 -6.68 -3.76 12.05
CA LYS A 57 -5.35 -3.31 11.65
C LYS A 57 -4.31 -4.42 11.77
N ASP A 58 -4.32 -5.17 12.87
CA ASP A 58 -3.30 -6.19 13.13
C ASP A 58 -3.40 -7.36 12.13
N ARG A 59 -4.63 -7.80 11.78
CA ARG A 59 -4.83 -8.82 10.73
C ARG A 59 -4.31 -8.30 9.39
N ALA A 60 -4.62 -7.06 9.02
CA ALA A 60 -4.12 -6.48 7.77
C ALA A 60 -2.58 -6.48 7.71
N VAL A 61 -1.92 -6.07 8.80
CA VAL A 61 -0.44 -6.09 8.88
C VAL A 61 0.10 -7.52 8.78
N GLU A 62 -0.47 -8.48 9.51
CA GLU A 62 -0.05 -9.89 9.47
C GLU A 62 -0.15 -10.46 8.04
N THR A 63 -1.26 -10.16 7.36
CA THR A 63 -1.48 -10.57 5.95
C THR A 63 -0.40 -10.04 5.02
N ALA A 64 -0.04 -8.77 5.17
CA ALA A 64 1.00 -8.15 4.36
C ALA A 64 2.35 -8.83 4.60
N LEU A 65 2.70 -9.08 5.86
CA LEU A 65 3.95 -9.74 6.23
C LEU A 65 4.00 -11.17 5.72
N ASP A 66 2.90 -11.92 5.82
CA ASP A 66 2.83 -13.29 5.33
C ASP A 66 2.97 -13.34 3.80
N ALA A 67 2.25 -12.48 3.07
CA ALA A 67 2.40 -12.36 1.62
C ALA A 67 3.85 -12.00 1.22
N ILE A 68 4.46 -11.02 1.89
CA ILE A 68 5.87 -10.64 1.62
C ILE A 68 6.83 -11.80 1.87
N ARG A 69 6.61 -12.60 2.92
CA ARG A 69 7.45 -13.75 3.26
C ARG A 69 7.25 -14.94 2.31
N GLU A 70 6.01 -15.19 1.89
CA GLU A 70 5.66 -16.32 1.03
C GLU A 70 6.04 -16.06 -0.44
N GLU A 71 5.75 -14.86 -0.94
CA GLU A 71 5.95 -14.48 -2.34
C GLU A 71 7.34 -13.89 -2.60
N GLY A 72 7.93 -13.30 -1.55
CA GLY A 72 9.21 -12.60 -1.60
C GLY A 72 9.07 -11.12 -1.97
N VAL A 73 9.94 -10.27 -1.41
CA VAL A 73 9.92 -8.81 -1.60
C VAL A 73 9.92 -8.35 -3.05
N LYS A 74 10.47 -9.14 -3.98
CA LYS A 74 10.58 -8.78 -5.40
C LYS A 74 9.24 -8.72 -6.12
N GLN A 75 8.22 -9.45 -5.66
CA GLN A 75 6.88 -9.39 -6.24
C GLN A 75 6.20 -8.01 -6.02
N PHE A 76 6.65 -7.26 -5.01
CA PHE A 76 6.15 -5.92 -4.68
C PHE A 76 6.95 -4.80 -5.35
N LEU A 77 8.00 -5.14 -6.10
CA LEU A 77 8.75 -4.18 -6.89
C LEU A 77 8.15 -3.98 -8.28
N ASP A 78 7.23 -4.85 -8.67
CA ASP A 78 6.86 -4.96 -10.06
C ASP A 78 6.06 -3.74 -10.53
N ILE A 79 6.51 -3.20 -11.66
CA ILE A 79 5.90 -2.08 -12.38
C ILE A 79 5.23 -2.60 -13.66
N GLU A 80 5.12 -3.93 -13.83
CA GLU A 80 4.50 -4.56 -14.98
C GLU A 80 3.08 -3.99 -15.19
N GLY A 81 2.96 -3.10 -16.18
CA GLY A 81 1.74 -2.34 -16.46
C GLY A 81 1.89 -0.83 -16.57
N PHE A 82 3.07 -0.24 -16.31
CA PHE A 82 3.35 1.19 -16.54
C PHE A 82 4.60 1.47 -17.40
N GLU A 83 5.03 0.50 -18.20
CA GLU A 83 6.17 0.65 -19.14
C GLU A 83 5.98 1.82 -20.13
N TYR A 84 4.73 2.20 -20.42
CA TYR A 84 4.40 3.37 -21.26
C TYR A 84 4.62 4.73 -20.59
N LEU A 85 4.81 4.80 -19.27
CA LEU A 85 5.14 6.05 -18.58
C LEU A 85 6.66 6.34 -18.57
N GLN A 86 7.49 5.39 -19.00
CA GLN A 86 8.94 5.59 -19.11
C GLN A 86 9.37 6.09 -20.50
N ASP A 87 8.44 6.16 -21.46
CA ASP A 87 8.77 6.38 -22.87
C ASP A 87 8.04 7.59 -23.48
N ASP A 88 7.96 8.71 -22.75
CA ASP A 88 7.66 10.02 -23.35
C ASP A 88 8.94 10.87 -23.47
N HIS A 89 9.70 10.52 -24.52
CA HIS A 89 10.51 11.38 -25.37
C HIS A 89 11.68 12.18 -24.75
N HIS A 90 12.83 11.52 -24.77
CA HIS A 90 14.10 12.12 -25.18
C HIS A 90 13.90 12.91 -26.51
N ASP A 91 14.30 14.18 -26.50
CA ASP A 91 14.63 15.08 -27.63
C ASP A 91 13.70 15.19 -28.86
N VAL A 92 13.09 16.37 -29.03
CA VAL A 92 13.25 17.24 -30.23
C VAL A 92 13.21 18.71 -29.86
#